data_AF-A0AAC9N745-F1
#
_entry.id   AF-A0AAC9N745-F1
#
_cell.length_a   1.000
_cell.length_b   1.000
_cell.length_c   1.000
_cell.angle_alpha   90.00
_cell.angle_beta   90.00
_cell.angle_gamma   90.00
#
_symmetry.space_group_name_H-M   'P 1'
#
loop_
_entity.id
_entity.type
_entity.pdbx_description
1 polymer ?
#
loop_
_entity_poly.entity_id
_entity_poly.type
_entity_poly.pdbx_seq_one_letter_code
_entity_poly.pdbx_strand_id
1 'polypeptide(L)'
;MKYLLVTALCLINFSLFAQKPCEYATNVTDSLGTYKITKEYLVSEKVFGGNSSYIFYSLALTDGIPTLTVQLIQKSKDFMKANCFDKDSKIYLQLQNGKIVTLNHIDQENCGSMVRDDKGFDNRVKSGVFVFLKENYEDLKKSPVSLMRIKYLTDVEDVIIRKEFTAELDGKMYYPETYFIENLRCVE
;
A
#
# COMPACT_ATOMS: atom_id res chain seq x y z
N MET A 1 -18.22 15.11 42.52
CA MET A 1 -16.81 14.77 42.20
C MET A 1 -16.56 13.27 42.03
N LYS A 2 -17.07 12.39 42.91
CA LYS A 2 -16.86 10.92 42.80
C LYS A 2 -17.26 10.31 41.45
N TYR A 3 -18.43 10.68 40.92
CA TYR A 3 -18.91 10.16 39.63
C TYR A 3 -18.14 10.71 38.42
N LEU A 4 -17.63 11.94 38.51
CA LEU A 4 -16.88 12.59 37.43
C LEU A 4 -15.54 11.90 37.16
N LEU A 5 -14.90 11.40 38.22
CA LEU A 5 -13.65 10.65 38.16
C LEU A 5 -13.88 9.24 37.57
N VAL A 6 -15.02 8.61 37.86
CA VAL A 6 -15.41 7.32 37.28
C VAL A 6 -15.75 7.47 35.79
N THR A 7 -16.47 8.52 35.39
CA THR A 7 -16.78 8.78 33.98
C THR A 7 -15.51 9.06 33.17
N ALA A 8 -14.57 9.84 33.72
CA ALA A 8 -13.28 10.08 33.09
C ALA A 8 -12.48 8.77 32.94
N LEU A 9 -12.49 7.91 33.96
CA LEU A 9 -11.80 6.60 33.90
C LEU A 9 -12.45 5.68 32.85
N CYS A 10 -13.77 5.64 32.74
CA CYS A 10 -14.47 4.87 31.70
C CYS A 10 -14.13 5.36 30.29
N LEU A 11 -14.10 6.68 30.06
CA LEU A 11 -13.80 7.25 28.75
C LEU A 11 -12.36 6.96 28.28
N ILE A 12 -11.40 6.91 29.22
CA ILE A 12 -10.01 6.56 28.90
C ILE A 12 -9.90 5.09 28.46
N ASN A 13 -10.64 4.18 29.10
CA ASN A 13 -10.60 2.76 28.74
C ASN A 13 -11.15 2.47 27.33
N PHE A 14 -12.14 3.23 26.84
CA PHE A 14 -12.67 3.03 25.48
C PHE A 14 -11.67 3.41 24.37
N SER A 15 -10.75 4.34 24.63
CA SER A 15 -9.76 4.76 23.63
C SER A 15 -8.67 3.70 23.36
N LEU A 16 -8.41 2.80 24.31
CA LEU A 16 -7.37 1.77 24.18
C LEU A 16 -7.80 0.58 23.30
N PHE A 17 -9.11 0.35 23.14
CA PHE A 17 -9.66 -0.79 22.39
C PHE A 17 -10.18 -0.43 20.98
N ALA A 18 -10.05 0.82 20.55
CA ALA A 18 -10.54 1.27 19.24
C ALA A 18 -9.59 0.92 18.08
N GLN A 19 -8.42 0.33 18.35
CA GLN A 19 -7.45 0.02 17.30
C GLN A 19 -7.73 -1.36 16.69
N LYS A 20 -7.94 -1.41 15.37
CA LYS A 20 -8.13 -2.67 14.64
C LYS A 20 -6.91 -3.60 14.87
N PRO A 21 -7.05 -4.93 14.90
CA PRO A 21 -5.88 -5.81 14.91
C PRO A 21 -5.12 -5.71 13.57
N CYS A 22 -3.79 -5.88 13.60
CA CYS A 22 -2.97 -5.93 12.38
C CYS A 22 -3.05 -7.33 11.75
N GLU A 23 -3.35 -7.40 10.45
CA GLU A 23 -3.38 -8.65 9.72
C GLU A 23 -2.06 -8.91 8.98
N TYR A 24 -1.28 -9.85 9.50
CA TYR A 24 0.00 -10.25 8.90
C TYR A 24 -0.16 -11.46 7.99
N ALA A 25 0.52 -11.41 6.83
CA ALA A 25 0.78 -12.58 6.00
C ALA A 25 1.99 -13.37 6.54
N THR A 26 2.98 -12.67 7.10
CA THR A 26 4.15 -13.26 7.74
C THR A 26 4.54 -12.43 8.94
N ASN A 27 4.83 -13.08 10.06
CA ASN A 27 5.29 -12.42 11.28
C ASN A 27 6.22 -13.39 12.01
N VAL A 28 7.52 -13.23 11.77
CA VAL A 28 8.56 -14.11 12.31
C VAL A 28 9.58 -13.26 13.04
N THR A 29 9.99 -13.73 14.21
CA THR A 29 11.08 -13.15 14.99
C THR A 29 12.00 -14.30 15.37
N ASP A 30 13.25 -14.23 14.92
CA ASP A 30 14.26 -15.24 15.22
C ASP A 30 15.54 -14.58 15.78
N SER A 31 16.59 -15.38 15.95
CA SER A 31 17.89 -14.89 16.42
C SER A 31 18.61 -13.99 15.40
N LEU A 32 18.19 -13.98 14.13
CA LEU A 32 18.80 -13.22 13.05
C LEU A 32 18.11 -11.88 12.82
N GLY A 33 16.83 -11.75 13.18
CA GLY A 33 16.09 -10.51 13.00
C GLY A 33 14.59 -10.62 13.21
N THR A 34 13.90 -9.54 12.83
CA THR A 34 12.43 -9.48 12.83
C THR A 34 11.94 -9.20 11.43
N TYR A 35 11.03 -10.04 10.96
CA TYR A 35 10.41 -9.92 9.66
C TYR A 35 8.88 -9.97 9.77
N LYS A 36 8.23 -8.86 9.42
CA LYS A 36 6.77 -8.74 9.39
C LYS A 36 6.32 -8.29 8.02
N ILE A 37 5.24 -8.86 7.52
CA ILE A 37 4.57 -8.42 6.29
C ILE A 37 3.06 -8.41 6.53
N THR A 38 2.39 -7.32 6.22
CA THR A 38 0.93 -7.24 6.23
C THR A 38 0.33 -7.94 5.01
N LYS A 39 -0.90 -8.43 5.10
CA LYS A 39 -1.60 -8.93 3.90
C LYS A 39 -1.68 -7.85 2.82
N GLU A 40 -1.72 -8.30 1.57
CA GLU A 40 -1.94 -7.44 0.41
C GLU A 40 -3.30 -6.74 0.51
N TYR A 41 -3.31 -5.45 0.23
CA TYR A 41 -4.50 -4.60 0.31
C TYR A 41 -4.69 -3.88 -1.02
N LEU A 42 -5.87 -4.04 -1.62
CA LEU A 42 -6.19 -3.43 -2.91
C LEU A 42 -6.39 -1.92 -2.73
N VAL A 43 -5.59 -1.11 -3.43
CA VAL A 43 -5.67 0.35 -3.37
C VAL A 43 -6.21 1.01 -4.62
N SER A 44 -6.11 0.33 -5.76
CA SER A 44 -6.67 0.81 -7.01
C SER A 44 -7.11 -0.36 -7.86
N GLU A 45 -8.30 -0.23 -8.44
CA GLU A 45 -8.85 -1.14 -9.43
C GLU A 45 -9.36 -0.32 -10.62
N LYS A 46 -8.97 -0.73 -11.82
CA LYS A 46 -9.48 -0.20 -13.08
C LYS A 46 -9.89 -1.38 -13.95
N VAL A 47 -11.16 -1.49 -14.27
CA VAL A 47 -11.69 -2.50 -15.21
C VAL A 47 -12.35 -1.76 -16.36
N PHE A 48 -11.83 -1.92 -17.57
CA PHE A 48 -12.38 -1.25 -18.75
C PHE A 48 -12.05 -2.00 -20.05
N GLY A 49 -13.06 -2.20 -20.90
CA GLY A 49 -12.86 -2.74 -22.26
C GLY A 49 -12.24 -4.14 -22.30
N GLY A 50 -12.44 -4.97 -21.27
CA GLY A 50 -11.82 -6.29 -21.14
C GLY A 50 -10.40 -6.28 -20.58
N ASN A 51 -9.84 -5.10 -20.32
CA ASN A 51 -8.57 -4.93 -19.61
C ASN A 51 -8.85 -4.66 -18.14
N SER A 52 -7.99 -5.18 -17.26
CA SER A 52 -8.03 -4.82 -15.84
C SER A 52 -6.65 -4.50 -15.29
N SER A 53 -6.60 -3.59 -14.33
CA SER A 53 -5.39 -3.19 -13.64
C SER A 53 -5.68 -3.06 -12.16
N TYR A 54 -4.80 -3.63 -11.35
CA TYR A 54 -4.89 -3.68 -9.91
C TYR A 54 -3.58 -3.19 -9.30
N ILE A 55 -3.69 -2.43 -8.22
CA ILE A 55 -2.56 -2.02 -7.41
C ILE A 55 -2.81 -2.47 -5.98
N PHE A 56 -1.85 -3.21 -5.43
CA PHE A 56 -1.87 -3.71 -4.07
C PHE A 56 -0.73 -3.12 -3.25
N TYR A 57 -1.02 -2.84 -2.00
CA TYR A 57 -0.04 -2.46 -0.99
C TYR A 57 0.16 -3.57 0.02
N SER A 58 1.39 -3.74 0.47
CA SER A 58 1.74 -4.53 1.63
C SER A 58 2.88 -3.83 2.37
N LEU A 59 2.69 -3.59 3.66
CA LEU A 59 3.73 -3.03 4.51
C LEU A 59 4.62 -4.16 5.03
N ALA A 60 5.93 -3.97 4.96
CA ALA A 60 6.88 -4.90 5.53
C ALA A 60 7.86 -4.19 6.47
N LEU A 61 8.22 -4.86 7.55
CA LEU A 61 9.27 -4.45 8.49
C LEU A 61 10.37 -5.51 8.45
N THR A 62 11.56 -5.10 8.01
CA THR A 62 12.76 -5.95 8.02
C THR A 62 13.81 -5.24 8.85
N ASP A 63 14.18 -5.84 9.99
CA ASP A 63 15.24 -5.34 10.89
C ASP A 63 15.08 -3.86 11.27
N GLY A 64 13.84 -3.44 11.51
CA GLY A 64 13.51 -2.06 11.91
C GLY A 64 13.38 -1.06 10.76
N ILE A 65 13.54 -1.49 9.51
CA ILE A 65 13.33 -0.66 8.32
C ILE A 65 11.93 -0.94 7.75
N PRO A 66 10.98 0.01 7.87
CA PRO A 66 9.67 -0.13 7.23
C PRO A 66 9.80 0.11 5.73
N THR A 67 9.09 -0.70 4.97
CA THR A 67 9.00 -0.63 3.51
C THR A 67 7.58 -0.85 3.05
N LEU A 68 7.27 -0.32 1.88
CA LEU A 68 6.02 -0.54 1.17
C LEU A 68 6.31 -1.38 -0.07
N THR A 69 5.74 -2.58 -0.12
CA THR A 69 5.69 -3.39 -1.32
C THR A 69 4.47 -2.98 -2.15
N VAL A 70 4.69 -2.63 -3.41
CA VAL A 70 3.63 -2.27 -4.36
C VAL A 70 3.52 -3.34 -5.45
N GLN A 71 2.45 -4.13 -5.31
CA GLN A 71 1.85 -5.09 -6.26
C GLN A 71 1.19 -4.40 -7.46
N LEU A 72 1.70 -4.50 -8.70
CA LEU A 72 0.92 -4.12 -9.88
C LEU A 72 0.58 -5.35 -10.70
N ILE A 73 -0.71 -5.57 -10.93
CA ILE A 73 -1.22 -6.63 -11.79
C ILE A 73 -2.01 -5.98 -12.91
N GLN A 74 -1.61 -6.26 -14.14
CA GLN A 74 -2.33 -5.81 -15.33
C GLN A 74 -2.74 -7.03 -16.14
N LYS A 75 -3.95 -7.02 -16.68
CA LYS A 75 -4.53 -8.10 -17.46
C LYS A 75 -5.10 -7.53 -18.75
N SER A 76 -4.70 -8.09 -19.88
CA SER A 76 -5.17 -7.67 -21.20
C SER A 76 -5.08 -8.81 -22.21
N LYS A 77 -5.83 -8.70 -23.31
CA LYS A 77 -5.59 -9.50 -24.53
C LYS A 77 -4.70 -8.77 -25.54
N ASP A 78 -4.56 -7.46 -25.37
CA ASP A 78 -3.75 -6.61 -26.21
C ASP A 78 -2.32 -6.54 -25.66
N PHE A 79 -1.41 -6.05 -26.49
CA PHE A 79 -0.01 -5.89 -26.09
C PHE A 79 0.11 -4.89 -24.92
N MET A 80 0.72 -5.34 -23.83
CA MET A 80 0.96 -4.54 -22.65
C MET A 80 2.38 -3.97 -22.66
N LYS A 81 2.50 -2.65 -22.65
CA LYS A 81 3.80 -1.95 -22.57
C LYS A 81 4.55 -2.34 -21.30
N ALA A 82 5.81 -2.74 -21.44
CA ALA A 82 6.66 -3.03 -20.29
C ALA A 82 7.21 -1.73 -19.70
N ASN A 83 6.89 -1.46 -18.44
CA ASN A 83 7.46 -0.37 -17.64
C ASN A 83 8.15 -1.00 -16.42
N CYS A 84 9.46 -0.79 -16.27
CA CYS A 84 10.26 -1.42 -15.22
C CYS A 84 10.47 -0.50 -14.01
N PHE A 85 10.59 -1.11 -12.83
CA PHE A 85 11.20 -0.48 -11.67
C PHE A 85 12.71 -0.64 -11.73
N ASP A 86 13.42 0.38 -11.24
CA ASP A 86 14.88 0.48 -11.17
C ASP A 86 15.26 1.32 -9.93
N LYS A 87 16.53 1.70 -9.79
CA LYS A 87 16.98 2.58 -8.69
C LYS A 87 16.38 3.97 -8.69
N ASP A 88 16.06 4.52 -9.86
CA ASP A 88 15.58 5.89 -10.02
C ASP A 88 14.05 5.98 -9.94
N SER A 89 13.40 4.82 -9.79
CA SER A 89 11.96 4.68 -9.59
C SER A 89 11.54 5.17 -8.22
N LYS A 90 10.45 5.93 -8.19
CA LYS A 90 9.94 6.60 -6.99
C LYS A 90 8.42 6.58 -6.95
N ILE A 91 7.87 6.55 -5.76
CA ILE A 91 6.44 6.78 -5.53
C ILE A 91 6.29 8.11 -4.80
N TYR A 92 5.44 8.97 -5.35
CA TYR A 92 5.03 10.21 -4.72
C TYR A 92 3.58 10.06 -4.27
N LEU A 93 3.35 10.23 -2.97
CA LEU A 93 2.03 10.21 -2.36
C LEU A 93 1.67 11.65 -2.00
N GLN A 94 0.69 12.21 -2.70
CA GLN A 94 0.13 13.51 -2.35
C GLN A 94 -0.93 13.30 -1.26
N LEU A 95 -0.76 13.99 -0.15
CA LEU A 95 -1.68 13.97 0.97
C LEU A 95 -2.77 15.03 0.79
N GLN A 96 -3.92 14.83 1.41
CA GLN A 96 -5.02 15.81 1.38
C GLN A 96 -4.64 17.16 2.01
N ASN A 97 -3.67 17.17 2.93
CA ASN A 97 -3.11 18.41 3.50
C ASN A 97 -2.13 19.15 2.56
N GLY A 98 -1.92 18.66 1.34
CA GLY A 98 -1.07 19.26 0.32
C GLY A 98 0.41 18.85 0.37
N LYS A 99 0.84 18.11 1.40
CA LYS A 99 2.21 17.59 1.47
C LYS A 99 2.42 16.45 0.49
N ILE A 100 3.66 16.26 0.06
CA ILE A 100 4.07 15.16 -0.82
C ILE A 100 5.09 14.29 -0.10
N VAL A 101 4.75 13.02 0.07
CA VAL A 101 5.64 12.01 0.63
C VAL A 101 6.30 11.24 -0.52
N THR A 102 7.62 11.14 -0.47
CA THR A 102 8.39 10.39 -1.47
C THR A 102 8.89 9.07 -0.87
N LEU A 103 8.71 7.98 -1.62
CA LEU A 103 9.24 6.66 -1.34
C LEU A 103 10.23 6.28 -2.45
N ASN A 104 11.41 5.79 -2.07
CA ASN A 104 12.47 5.44 -3.02
C ASN A 104 12.53 3.92 -3.20
N HIS A 105 12.77 3.46 -4.43
CA HIS A 105 12.91 2.04 -4.71
C HIS A 105 14.26 1.50 -4.18
N ILE A 106 14.31 0.23 -3.77
CA ILE A 106 15.52 -0.40 -3.19
C ILE A 106 16.57 -0.87 -4.23
N ASP A 107 16.63 -0.24 -5.40
CA ASP A 107 17.59 -0.56 -6.48
C ASP A 107 17.55 -2.06 -6.91
N GLN A 108 16.34 -2.57 -7.15
CA GLN A 108 16.14 -3.90 -7.75
C GLN A 108 15.37 -3.77 -9.06
N GLU A 109 16.00 -4.09 -10.18
CA GLU A 109 15.30 -4.00 -11.47
C GLU A 109 14.16 -5.03 -11.55
N ASN A 110 12.94 -4.56 -11.80
CA ASN A 110 11.78 -5.44 -11.98
C ASN A 110 10.85 -4.93 -13.09
N CYS A 111 10.87 -5.61 -14.23
CA CYS A 111 10.00 -5.34 -15.38
C CYS A 111 8.66 -6.12 -15.36
N GLY A 112 8.44 -6.91 -14.31
CA GLY A 112 7.31 -7.81 -14.16
C GLY A 112 7.39 -9.06 -15.03
N SER A 113 6.74 -10.12 -14.54
CA SER A 113 6.63 -11.42 -15.19
C SER A 113 5.30 -11.54 -15.91
N MET A 114 5.32 -12.15 -17.10
CA MET A 114 4.13 -12.46 -17.88
C MET A 114 3.63 -13.85 -17.56
N VAL A 115 2.33 -13.97 -17.27
CA VAL A 115 1.63 -15.22 -17.02
C VAL A 115 0.38 -15.24 -17.90
N ARG A 116 0.31 -16.21 -18.80
CA ARG A 116 -0.87 -16.39 -19.65
C ARG A 116 -1.87 -17.29 -18.96
N ASP A 117 -3.13 -16.87 -18.92
CA ASP A 117 -4.20 -17.68 -18.33
C ASP A 117 -4.85 -18.62 -19.36
N ASP A 118 -5.63 -19.58 -18.85
CA ASP A 118 -6.34 -20.57 -19.68
C ASP A 118 -7.41 -19.94 -20.59
N LYS A 119 -7.78 -18.68 -20.35
CA LYS A 119 -8.75 -17.91 -21.16
C LYS A 119 -8.04 -17.06 -22.22
N GLY A 120 -6.73 -17.18 -22.36
CA GLY A 120 -5.91 -16.49 -23.35
C GLY A 120 -5.67 -15.01 -23.04
N PHE A 121 -5.84 -14.57 -21.80
CA PHE A 121 -5.37 -13.27 -21.35
C PHE A 121 -3.92 -13.33 -20.91
N ASP A 122 -3.19 -12.28 -21.23
CA ASP A 122 -1.86 -12.04 -20.71
C ASP A 122 -1.97 -11.24 -19.41
N ASN A 123 -1.34 -11.75 -18.35
CA ASN A 123 -1.28 -11.11 -17.05
C ASN A 123 0.17 -10.71 -16.77
N ARG A 124 0.42 -9.42 -16.53
CA ARG A 124 1.71 -8.95 -16.07
C ARG A 124 1.66 -8.67 -14.59
N VAL A 125 2.54 -9.32 -13.83
CA VAL A 125 2.70 -9.11 -12.39
C VAL A 125 4.05 -8.46 -12.15
N LYS A 126 4.04 -7.27 -11.55
CA LYS A 126 5.24 -6.49 -11.25
C LYS A 126 5.20 -6.05 -9.80
N SER A 127 6.29 -6.22 -9.08
CA SER A 127 6.41 -5.81 -7.68
C SER A 127 7.61 -4.89 -7.49
N GLY A 128 7.44 -3.82 -6.72
CA GLY A 128 8.53 -2.95 -6.29
C GLY A 128 8.50 -2.78 -4.78
N VAL A 129 9.67 -2.66 -4.16
CA VAL A 129 9.80 -2.40 -2.72
C VAL A 129 10.34 -0.99 -2.54
N PHE A 130 9.61 -0.19 -1.77
CA PHE A 130 9.90 1.22 -1.58
C PHE A 130 10.13 1.54 -0.10
N VAL A 131 11.22 2.23 0.19
CA VAL A 131 11.57 2.68 1.55
C VAL A 131 10.97 4.04 1.86
N PHE A 132 10.49 4.21 3.10
CA PHE A 132 10.04 5.49 3.62
C PHE A 132 11.23 6.35 4.04
N LEU A 133 11.16 7.66 3.76
CA LEU A 133 12.05 8.63 4.40
C LEU A 133 11.56 8.92 5.82
N LYS A 134 12.48 9.05 6.79
CA LYS A 134 12.14 9.23 8.22
C LYS A 134 11.20 10.40 8.48
N GLU A 135 11.41 11.53 7.81
CA GLU A 135 10.58 12.74 7.93
C GLU A 135 9.14 12.55 7.41
N ASN A 136 8.92 11.62 6.48
CA ASN A 136 7.65 11.44 5.78
C ASN A 136 6.69 10.49 6.51
N TYR A 137 7.20 9.70 7.45
CA TYR A 137 6.45 8.66 8.13
C TYR A 137 5.34 9.23 9.02
N GLU A 138 5.60 10.36 9.69
CA GLU A 138 4.65 10.99 10.61
C GLU A 138 3.48 11.70 9.91
N ASP A 139 3.68 12.18 8.69
CA ASP A 139 2.64 12.84 7.92
C ASP A 139 1.61 11.82 7.39
N LEU A 140 2.06 10.63 6.98
CA LEU A 140 1.20 9.54 6.52
C LEU A 140 0.27 8.98 7.61
N LYS A 141 0.64 9.14 8.89
CA LYS A 141 -0.22 8.74 10.02
C LYS A 141 -1.39 9.70 10.24
N LYS A 142 -1.32 10.92 9.70
CA LYS A 142 -2.24 12.01 10.05
C LYS A 142 -3.10 12.49 8.90
N SER A 143 -2.64 12.32 7.65
CA SER A 143 -3.34 12.83 6.48
C SER A 143 -3.60 11.74 5.44
N PRO A 144 -4.83 11.60 4.93
CA PRO A 144 -5.14 10.63 3.88
C PRO A 144 -4.41 10.95 2.58
N VAL A 145 -4.14 9.92 1.79
CA VAL A 145 -3.52 10.05 0.46
C VAL A 145 -4.60 10.30 -0.59
N SER A 146 -4.46 11.32 -1.43
CA SER A 146 -5.41 11.64 -2.51
C SER A 146 -4.91 11.24 -3.91
N LEU A 147 -3.60 11.28 -4.12
CA LEU A 147 -2.98 10.93 -5.40
C LEU A 147 -1.70 10.13 -5.15
N MET A 148 -1.51 9.09 -5.93
CA MET A 148 -0.25 8.39 -6.06
C MET A 148 0.31 8.62 -7.46
N ARG A 149 1.55 9.07 -7.55
CA ARG A 149 2.32 9.12 -8.79
C ARG A 149 3.45 8.09 -8.72
N ILE A 150 3.45 7.17 -9.67
CA ILE A 150 4.50 6.15 -9.82
C ILE A 150 5.42 6.59 -10.94
N LYS A 151 6.68 6.85 -10.62
CA LYS A 151 7.74 7.08 -11.59
C LYS A 151 8.47 5.76 -11.84
N TYR A 152 8.35 5.26 -13.06
CA TYR A 152 9.10 4.12 -13.58
C TYR A 152 10.39 4.60 -14.26
N LEU A 153 11.19 3.67 -14.78
CA LEU A 153 12.40 3.98 -15.56
C LEU A 153 12.10 4.89 -16.78
N THR A 154 11.04 4.59 -17.53
CA THR A 154 10.73 5.25 -18.82
C THR A 154 9.40 6.01 -18.84
N ASP A 155 8.66 6.01 -17.74
CA ASP A 155 7.27 6.47 -17.74
C ASP A 155 6.83 6.98 -16.36
N VAL A 156 5.73 7.73 -16.34
CA VAL A 156 5.10 8.21 -15.10
C VAL A 156 3.61 7.94 -15.18
N GLU A 157 3.06 7.34 -14.13
CA GLU A 157 1.64 7.05 -14.03
C GLU A 157 1.03 7.72 -12.80
N ASP A 158 -0.07 8.42 -13.01
CA ASP A 158 -0.87 9.03 -11.95
C ASP A 158 -2.11 8.19 -11.65
N VAL A 159 -2.32 7.92 -10.38
CA VAL A 159 -3.43 7.13 -9.85
C VAL A 159 -4.13 7.95 -8.79
N ILE A 160 -5.38 8.31 -9.06
CA ILE A 160 -6.27 8.94 -8.08
C ILE A 160 -6.66 7.89 -7.06
N ILE A 161 -6.35 8.15 -5.79
CA ILE A 161 -6.74 7.29 -4.68
C ILE A 161 -8.15 7.70 -4.27
N ARG A 162 -9.10 6.75 -4.34
CA ARG A 162 -10.51 7.02 -4.03
C ARG A 162 -10.75 6.84 -2.54
N LYS A 163 -11.58 7.69 -1.93
CA LYS A 163 -12.00 7.53 -0.52
C LYS A 163 -12.44 6.12 -0.18
N GLU A 164 -13.30 5.55 -1.01
CA GLU A 164 -13.75 4.16 -0.91
C GLU A 164 -14.13 3.63 -2.30
N PHE A 165 -14.10 2.31 -2.46
CA PHE A 165 -14.68 1.62 -3.60
C PHE A 165 -14.99 0.17 -3.25
N THR A 166 -16.00 -0.41 -3.91
CA THR A 166 -16.25 -1.85 -3.87
C THR A 166 -15.51 -2.51 -5.02
N ALA A 167 -14.62 -3.46 -4.73
CA ALA A 167 -13.84 -4.14 -5.74
C ALA A 167 -14.69 -5.12 -6.54
N GLU A 168 -14.56 -5.10 -7.86
CA GLU A 168 -15.13 -6.13 -8.73
C GLU A 168 -14.45 -7.48 -8.53
N LEU A 169 -13.16 -7.47 -8.13
CA LEU A 169 -12.36 -8.68 -7.92
C LEU A 169 -12.92 -9.62 -6.85
N ASP A 170 -13.34 -9.10 -5.69
CA ASP A 170 -13.79 -9.91 -4.55
C ASP A 170 -15.07 -9.42 -3.87
N GLY A 171 -15.69 -8.36 -4.38
CA GLY A 171 -16.93 -7.78 -3.86
C GLY A 171 -16.78 -7.05 -2.53
N LYS A 172 -15.55 -6.85 -2.01
CA LYS A 172 -15.34 -6.16 -0.73
C LYS A 172 -15.17 -4.66 -0.92
N MET A 173 -15.50 -3.91 0.14
CA MET A 173 -15.31 -2.47 0.21
C MET A 173 -13.93 -2.13 0.77
N TYR A 174 -13.20 -1.28 0.06
CA TYR A 174 -11.85 -0.82 0.39
C TYR A 174 -11.84 0.69 0.64
N TYR A 175 -10.90 1.15 1.48
CA TYR A 175 -10.71 2.54 1.93
C TYR A 175 -9.23 2.95 1.75
N PRO A 176 -8.76 3.11 0.52
CA PRO A 176 -7.32 3.24 0.27
C PRO A 176 -6.74 4.60 0.68
N GLU A 177 -7.53 5.67 0.73
CA GLU A 177 -7.03 6.99 1.18
C GLU A 177 -6.52 6.94 2.63
N THR A 178 -7.16 6.15 3.49
CA THR A 178 -6.80 6.01 4.92
C THR A 178 -5.89 4.81 5.20
N TYR A 179 -5.43 4.09 4.17
CA TYR A 179 -4.64 2.87 4.33
C TYR A 179 -3.45 3.05 5.28
N PHE A 180 -2.64 4.09 5.07
CA PHE A 180 -1.44 4.33 5.89
C PHE A 180 -1.79 4.72 7.32
N ILE A 181 -2.85 5.51 7.52
CA ILE A 181 -3.33 5.89 8.86
C ILE A 181 -3.71 4.66 9.68
N GLU A 182 -4.35 3.67 9.04
CA GLU A 182 -4.84 2.48 9.73
C GLU A 182 -3.76 1.41 9.95
N ASN A 183 -2.78 1.33 9.05
CA ASN A 183 -1.86 0.18 8.95
C ASN A 183 -0.39 0.50 9.26
N LEU A 184 0.07 1.75 9.27
CA LEU A 184 1.49 2.06 9.51
C LEU A 184 2.00 1.56 10.87
N ARG A 185 1.17 1.61 11.91
CA ARG A 185 1.49 1.06 13.25
C ARG A 185 1.82 -0.43 13.26
N CYS A 186 1.47 -1.17 12.20
CA CYS A 186 1.76 -2.59 12.07
C CYS A 186 3.24 -2.85 11.71
N VAL A 187 3.96 -1.82 11.28
CA VAL A 187 5.39 -1.88 10.92
C VAL A 187 6.19 -0.82 11.68
N GLU A 188 5.73 -0.47 12.89
CA GLU A 188 6.45 0.33 13.89
C GLU A 188 7.16 -0.55 14.92
#